data_AF-A0A832XRH7-F1
#
_entry.id   AF-A0A832XRH7-F1
#
_cell.length_a   1.000
_cell.length_b   1.000
_cell.length_c   1.000
_cell.angle_alpha   90.00
_cell.angle_beta   90.00
_cell.angle_gamma   90.00
#
_symmetry.space_group_name_H-M   'P 1'
#
loop_
_entity.id
_entity.type
_entity.pdbx_description
1 polymer ?
#
loop_
_entity_poly.entity_id
_entity_poly.type
_entity_poly.pdbx_seq_one_letter_code
_entity_poly.pdbx_strand_id
1 'polypeptide(L)'
;MVSEFDNSRLLAEAVSNANLPKEIVQDITSRLHSKDKKAAYSETNQGNSRSKLLRAMHDATNENGMLSIASLADELTKLGVVETSPDYLIGQAEIEGVLLRYDSDSWTWLQQSS
;
A
#
# COMPACT_ATOMS: atom_id res chain seq x y z
N MET A 1 -24.49 42.89 2.51
CA MET A 1 -24.49 41.88 1.43
C MET A 1 -24.82 40.55 2.11
N VAL A 2 -26.02 40.01 1.88
CA VAL A 2 -26.45 38.74 2.49
C VAL A 2 -25.95 37.63 1.59
N SER A 3 -25.17 36.69 2.13
CA SER A 3 -24.76 35.49 1.43
C SER A 3 -25.93 34.51 1.46
N GLU A 4 -26.57 34.29 0.32
CA GLU A 4 -27.49 33.17 0.15
C GLU A 4 -26.66 31.89 -0.04
N PHE A 5 -26.97 30.86 0.74
CA PHE A 5 -26.32 29.56 0.64
C PHE A 5 -27.34 28.57 0.07
N ASP A 6 -27.12 28.13 -1.17
CA ASP A 6 -28.06 27.29 -1.94
C ASP A 6 -28.28 25.88 -1.35
N ASN A 7 -27.50 25.48 -0.35
CA ASN A 7 -27.59 24.16 0.27
C ASN A 7 -27.24 24.22 1.75
N SER A 8 -27.98 23.47 2.57
CA SER A 8 -27.77 23.32 4.02
C SER A 8 -26.35 22.89 4.38
N ARG A 9 -25.68 22.13 3.51
CA ARG A 9 -24.28 21.72 3.69
C ARG A 9 -23.29 22.89 3.58
N LEU A 10 -23.50 23.78 2.61
CA LEU A 10 -22.65 24.97 2.41
C LEU A 10 -22.83 25.98 3.55
N LEU A 11 -24.07 26.13 4.04
CA LEU A 11 -24.35 26.95 5.22
C LEU A 11 -23.67 26.39 6.47
N ALA A 12 -23.77 25.08 6.71
CA ALA A 12 -23.15 24.43 7.86
C ALA A 12 -21.62 24.57 7.85
N GLU A 13 -21.00 24.45 6.67
CA GLU A 13 -19.56 24.64 6.49
C GLU A 13 -19.14 26.09 6.75
N ALA A 14 -19.85 27.08 6.18
CA ALA A 14 -19.56 28.50 6.39
C ALA A 14 -19.72 28.92 7.86
N VAL A 15 -20.78 28.44 8.52
CA VAL A 15 -21.04 28.71 9.94
C VAL A 15 -19.98 28.05 10.83
N SER A 16 -19.59 26.81 10.52
CA SER A 16 -18.51 26.12 11.25
C SER A 16 -17.18 26.86 11.10
N ASN A 17 -16.80 27.24 9.88
CA ASN A 17 -15.57 27.98 9.62
C ASN A 17 -15.56 29.38 10.26
N ALA A 18 -16.71 30.07 10.33
CA ALA A 18 -16.82 31.36 11.00
C ALA A 18 -16.75 31.25 12.54
N ASN A 19 -17.18 30.12 13.11
CA ASN A 19 -17.23 29.88 14.55
C ASN A 19 -15.97 29.20 15.12
N LEU A 20 -15.08 28.68 14.27
CA LEU A 20 -13.85 28.04 14.71
C LEU A 20 -12.76 29.08 15.01
N PRO A 21 -12.10 29.02 16.18
CA PRO A 21 -10.95 29.87 16.46
C PRO A 21 -9.83 29.61 15.45
N LYS A 22 -9.21 30.68 14.95
CA LYS A 22 -8.11 30.63 13.97
C LYS A 22 -6.97 29.67 14.34
N GLU A 23 -6.68 29.53 15.64
CA GLU A 23 -5.67 28.60 16.17
C GLU A 23 -6.07 27.13 15.91
N ILE A 24 -7.35 26.79 16.09
CA ILE A 24 -7.87 25.44 15.87
C ILE A 24 -7.91 25.12 14.37
N VAL A 25 -8.28 26.07 13.52
CA VAL A 25 -8.23 25.91 12.05
C VAL A 25 -6.79 25.63 11.58
N GLN A 26 -5.82 26.35 12.13
CA GLN A 26 -4.41 26.17 11.81
C GLN A 26 -3.88 24.80 12.29
N ASP A 27 -4.26 24.37 13.50
CA ASP A 27 -3.89 23.05 14.03
C ASP A 27 -4.49 21.90 13.18
N ILE A 28 -5.77 22.02 12.80
CA ILE A 28 -6.45 21.02 11.96
C ILE A 28 -5.81 20.95 10.57
N THR A 29 -5.61 22.08 9.91
CA THR A 29 -5.00 22.12 8.57
C THR A 29 -3.55 21.63 8.59
N SER A 30 -2.78 21.98 9.62
CA SER A 30 -1.41 21.49 9.81
C SER A 30 -1.35 19.97 10.02
N ARG A 31 -2.25 19.41 10.84
CA ARG A 31 -2.35 17.95 11.05
C ARG A 31 -2.81 17.22 9.80
N LEU A 32 -3.72 17.81 9.02
CA LEU A 32 -4.20 17.25 7.76
C LEU A 32 -3.06 17.19 6.73
N HIS A 33 -2.38 18.31 6.50
CA HIS A 33 -1.20 18.35 5.61
C HIS A 33 -0.08 17.41 6.02
N SER A 34 0.13 17.20 7.33
CA SER A 34 1.12 16.27 7.85
C SER A 34 0.75 14.81 7.58
N LYS A 35 -0.55 14.47 7.61
CA LYS A 35 -1.06 13.14 7.26
C LYS A 35 -0.98 12.88 5.76
N ASP A 36 -1.36 13.85 4.92
CA ASP A 36 -1.26 13.74 3.46
C ASP A 36 0.20 13.57 3.00
N LYS A 37 1.14 14.33 3.58
CA LYS A 37 2.57 14.17 3.26
C LYS A 37 3.10 12.81 3.68
N LYS A 38 2.68 12.26 4.82
CA LYS A 38 3.08 10.90 5.27
C LYS A 38 2.47 9.82 4.37
N ALA A 39 1.23 9.97 3.94
CA ALA A 39 0.59 9.04 2.99
C ALA A 39 1.31 9.04 1.63
N ALA A 40 1.59 10.21 1.07
CA ALA A 40 2.30 10.35 -0.21
C ALA A 40 3.76 9.84 -0.16
N TYR A 41 4.47 10.05 0.96
CA TYR A 41 5.82 9.50 1.16
C TYR A 41 5.81 7.98 1.37
N SER A 42 4.79 7.46 2.05
CA SER A 42 4.56 6.03 2.22
C SER A 42 4.28 5.35 0.88
N GLU A 43 3.41 5.92 0.04
CA GLU A 43 3.04 5.36 -1.27
C GLU A 43 4.23 5.30 -2.24
N THR A 44 5.03 6.37 -2.32
CA THR A 44 6.17 6.43 -3.24
C THR A 44 7.30 5.48 -2.84
N ASN A 45 7.53 5.27 -1.53
CA ASN A 45 8.54 4.33 -1.05
C ASN A 45 8.02 2.88 -0.99
N GLN A 46 6.73 2.68 -0.68
CA GLN A 46 6.08 1.37 -0.80
C GLN A 46 6.00 0.90 -2.26
N GLY A 47 5.76 1.78 -3.24
CA GLY A 47 5.76 1.39 -4.65
C GLY A 47 7.11 0.82 -5.10
N ASN A 48 8.21 1.43 -4.64
CA ASN A 48 9.57 0.93 -4.86
C ASN A 48 9.89 -0.35 -4.08
N SER A 49 9.30 -0.52 -2.90
CA SER A 49 9.51 -1.72 -2.07
C SER A 49 8.69 -2.91 -2.61
N ARG A 50 7.43 -2.69 -2.97
CA ARG A 50 6.53 -3.68 -3.58
C ARG A 50 7.07 -4.16 -4.92
N SER A 51 7.59 -3.28 -5.77
CA SER A 51 8.20 -3.67 -7.04
C SER A 51 9.48 -4.51 -6.84
N LYS A 52 10.33 -4.17 -5.85
CA LYS A 52 11.49 -4.98 -5.47
C LYS A 52 11.09 -6.37 -4.96
N LEU A 53 10.06 -6.44 -4.12
CA LEU A 53 9.55 -7.71 -3.58
C LEU A 53 8.92 -8.58 -4.68
N LEU A 54 8.15 -7.98 -5.60
CA LEU A 54 7.59 -8.68 -6.75
C LEU A 54 8.70 -9.25 -7.66
N ARG A 55 9.75 -8.45 -7.89
CA ARG A 55 10.92 -8.90 -8.64
C ARG A 55 11.66 -10.03 -7.92
N ALA A 56 11.82 -9.96 -6.60
CA ALA A 56 12.40 -11.05 -5.80
C ALA A 56 11.60 -12.35 -5.94
N MET A 57 10.26 -12.26 -5.92
CA MET A 57 9.39 -13.42 -6.14
C MET A 57 9.52 -13.98 -7.56
N HIS A 58 9.64 -13.13 -8.58
CA HIS A 58 9.89 -13.58 -9.96
C HIS A 58 11.27 -14.23 -10.09
N ASP A 59 12.31 -13.63 -9.53
CA ASP A 59 13.69 -14.15 -9.57
C ASP A 59 13.80 -15.49 -8.80
N ALA A 60 12.99 -15.67 -7.76
CA ALA A 60 12.86 -16.93 -7.02
C ALA A 60 12.00 -18.01 -7.72
N THR A 61 11.32 -17.65 -8.81
CA THR A 61 10.52 -18.59 -9.60
C THR A 61 11.43 -19.35 -10.55
N ASN A 62 11.33 -20.68 -10.56
CA ASN A 62 12.13 -21.51 -11.44
C ASN A 62 11.66 -21.47 -12.90
N GLU A 63 12.42 -22.12 -13.79
CA GLU A 63 12.13 -22.21 -15.23
C GLU A 63 10.78 -22.87 -15.56
N ASN A 64 10.23 -23.66 -14.62
CA ASN A 64 8.91 -24.30 -14.75
C ASN A 64 7.76 -23.40 -14.26
N GLY A 65 8.05 -22.15 -13.86
CA GLY A 65 7.06 -21.21 -13.34
C GLY A 65 6.65 -21.48 -11.89
N MET A 66 7.39 -22.31 -11.16
CA MET A 66 7.12 -22.63 -9.76
C MET A 66 7.99 -21.81 -8.81
N LEU A 67 7.34 -21.16 -7.87
CA LEU A 67 7.93 -20.46 -6.74
C LEU A 67 7.94 -21.39 -5.51
N SER A 68 9.03 -21.38 -4.75
CA SER A 68 9.11 -22.06 -3.45
C SER A 68 9.52 -21.10 -2.34
N ILE A 69 9.14 -21.40 -1.10
CA ILE A 69 9.55 -20.63 0.08
C ILE A 69 11.08 -20.57 0.18
N ALA A 70 11.77 -21.70 -0.07
CA ALA A 70 13.22 -21.79 0.03
C ALA A 70 13.92 -20.88 -1.00
N SER A 71 13.46 -20.91 -2.26
CA SER A 71 13.99 -20.04 -3.32
C SER A 71 13.76 -18.56 -2.99
N LEU A 72 12.58 -18.23 -2.47
CA LEU A 72 12.26 -16.86 -2.09
C LEU A 72 13.10 -16.37 -0.90
N ALA A 73 13.34 -17.22 0.09
CA ALA A 73 14.18 -16.89 1.23
C ALA A 73 15.63 -16.56 0.82
N ASP A 74 16.18 -17.32 -0.13
CA ASP A 74 17.51 -17.08 -0.68
C ASP A 74 17.58 -15.73 -1.43
N GLU A 75 16.59 -15.43 -2.27
CA GLU A 75 16.51 -14.15 -2.99
C GLU A 75 16.31 -12.95 -2.06
N LEU A 76 15.46 -13.07 -1.03
CA LEU A 76 15.30 -12.00 -0.03
C LEU A 76 16.59 -11.74 0.76
N THR A 77 17.32 -12.81 1.08
CA THR A 77 18.62 -12.71 1.75
C THR A 77 19.65 -12.01 0.87
N LYS A 78 19.71 -12.35 -0.43
CA LYS A 78 20.58 -11.66 -1.41
C LYS A 78 20.25 -10.18 -1.54
N LEU A 79 18.96 -9.83 -1.47
CA LEU A 79 18.49 -8.45 -1.55
C LEU A 79 18.66 -7.67 -0.24
N GLY A 80 19.08 -8.32 0.85
CA GLY A 80 19.22 -7.71 2.17
C GLY A 80 17.89 -7.30 2.79
N VAL A 81 16.78 -7.94 2.38
CA VAL A 81 15.43 -7.65 2.90
C VAL A 81 15.23 -8.45 4.18
N VAL A 82 15.36 -7.79 5.33
CA VAL A 82 15.21 -8.42 6.66
C VAL A 82 13.83 -8.15 7.28
N GLU A 83 13.11 -7.14 6.77
CA GLU A 83 11.84 -6.68 7.37
C GLU A 83 10.65 -7.59 7.07
N THR A 84 10.73 -8.46 6.05
CA THR A 84 9.58 -9.26 5.60
C THR A 84 9.95 -10.74 5.47
N SER A 85 9.11 -11.62 6.03
CA SER A 85 9.31 -13.07 5.90
C SER A 85 8.82 -13.60 4.55
N PRO A 86 9.47 -14.63 3.98
CA PRO A 86 9.03 -15.29 2.75
C PRO A 86 7.58 -15.80 2.86
N ASP A 87 7.22 -16.40 3.99
CA ASP A 87 5.88 -16.94 4.26
C ASP A 87 4.81 -15.85 4.23
N TYR A 88 5.11 -14.66 4.76
CA TYR A 88 4.19 -13.53 4.75
C TYR A 88 3.96 -13.01 3.34
N LEU A 89 5.00 -12.92 2.51
CA LEU A 89 4.88 -12.47 1.12
C LEU A 89 4.05 -13.43 0.28
N ILE A 90 4.30 -14.73 0.42
CA ILE A 90 3.54 -15.76 -0.28
C ILE A 90 2.09 -15.77 0.17
N GLY A 91 1.84 -15.73 1.49
CA GLY A 91 0.49 -15.65 2.03
C GLY A 91 -0.27 -14.42 1.53
N GLN A 92 0.39 -13.27 1.49
CA GLN A 92 -0.20 -12.05 0.94
C GLN A 92 -0.51 -12.17 -0.56
N ALA A 93 0.42 -12.72 -1.35
CA ALA A 93 0.24 -12.91 -2.78
C ALA A 93 -0.84 -13.96 -3.12
N GLU A 94 -1.03 -14.97 -2.26
CA GLU A 94 -2.12 -15.94 -2.36
C GLU A 94 -3.48 -15.27 -2.07
N ILE A 95 -3.56 -14.44 -1.02
CA ILE A 95 -4.78 -13.68 -0.68
C ILE A 95 -5.13 -12.65 -1.78
N GLU A 96 -4.12 -11.99 -2.36
CA GLU A 96 -4.30 -11.03 -3.45
C GLU A 96 -4.62 -11.71 -4.80
N GLY A 97 -4.60 -13.05 -4.87
CA GLY A 97 -4.91 -13.81 -6.08
C GLY A 97 -3.81 -13.75 -7.15
N VAL A 98 -2.58 -13.42 -6.75
CA VAL A 98 -1.41 -13.37 -7.65
C VAL A 98 -0.75 -14.74 -7.77
N LEU A 99 -0.74 -15.50 -6.67
CA LEU A 99 -0.19 -16.86 -6.61
C LEU A 99 -1.29 -17.87 -6.34
N LEU A 100 -1.14 -19.06 -6.91
CA LEU A 100 -1.95 -20.22 -6.61
C LEU A 100 -1.05 -21.32 -6.03
N ARG A 101 -1.43 -21.85 -4.86
CA ARG A 101 -0.71 -22.95 -4.24
C ARG A 101 -0.82 -24.21 -5.09
N TYR A 102 0.33 -24.79 -5.44
CA TYR A 102 0.43 -26.04 -6.20
C TYR A 102 0.64 -27.24 -5.27
N ASP A 103 1.52 -27.12 -4.26
CA ASP A 103 1.82 -28.17 -3.27
C ASP A 103 2.03 -27.56 -1.85
N SER A 104 2.55 -28.33 -0.89
CA SER A 104 2.83 -27.84 0.47
C SER A 104 3.77 -26.65 0.48
N ASP A 105 4.78 -26.63 -0.39
CA ASP A 105 5.84 -25.62 -0.41
C ASP A 105 6.10 -25.04 -1.81
N SER A 106 5.11 -25.12 -2.70
CA SER A 106 5.21 -24.57 -4.05
C SER A 106 3.95 -23.84 -4.52
N TRP A 107 4.18 -22.76 -5.27
CA TRP A 107 3.16 -21.89 -5.83
C TRP A 107 3.44 -21.64 -7.31
N THR A 108 2.38 -21.40 -8.07
CA THR A 108 2.44 -20.96 -9.47
C THR A 108 1.82 -19.58 -9.61
N TRP A 109 2.27 -18.82 -10.61
CA TRP A 109 1.71 -17.52 -10.91
C TRP A 109 0.35 -17.67 -11.56
N LEU A 110 -0.65 -16.99 -11.00
CA LEU A 110 -1.94 -16.82 -11.65
C LEU A 110 -1.74 -15.72 -12.72
N GLN A 111 -1.33 -16.10 -13.94
CA GLN A 111 -1.23 -15.13 -15.03
C GLN A 111 -2.63 -14.54 -15.29
N GLN A 112 -2.85 -13.28 -14.86
CA GLN A 112 -3.95 -12.48 -15.36
C GLN A 112 -3.61 -12.08 -16.79
N SER A 113 -3.90 -12.96 -17.75
CA SER A 113 -3.98 -12.57 -19.15
C SER A 113 -5.01 -11.45 -19.26
N SER A 114 -4.55 -10.24 -19.54
CA SER A 114 -5.37 -9.14 -20.07
C SER A 114 -5.39 -9.21 -21.59
#